data_AF-A0A923ML74-F1
#
_entry.id   AF-A0A923ML74-F1
#
_cell.length_a   1.000
_cell.length_b   1.000
_cell.length_c   1.000
_cell.angle_alpha   90.00
_cell.angle_beta   90.00
_cell.angle_gamma   90.00
#
_symmetry.space_group_name_H-M   'P 1'
#
loop_
_entity.id
_entity.type
_entity.pdbx_description
1 polymer ?
#
loop_
_entity_poly.entity_id
_entity_poly.type
_entity_poly.pdbx_seq_one_letter_code
_entity_poly.pdbx_strand_id
1 'polypeptide(L)' 'MKATGIVRRIDDLGRVVIPKEIRRTMRIREGDPSQMTLAPWQRFSFAMLDLAKRQGWN' A
#
# COMPACT_ATOMS: atom_id res chain seq x y z
N MET A 1 -10.29 -4.51 -12.25
CA MET A 1 -8.94 -3.93 -12.51
C MET A 1 -8.03 -5.05 -13.01
N LYS A 2 -7.33 -4.86 -14.12
CA LYS A 2 -6.32 -5.83 -14.58
C LYS A 2 -5.06 -5.68 -13.72
N ALA A 3 -4.47 -6.78 -13.29
CA ALA A 3 -3.14 -6.76 -12.70
C ALA A 3 -2.14 -6.33 -13.78
N THR A 4 -1.48 -5.20 -13.58
CA THR A 4 -0.49 -4.68 -14.53
C THR A 4 0.87 -5.37 -14.39
N GLY A 5 1.11 -6.09 -13.27
CA GLY A 5 2.37 -6.81 -13.02
C GLY A 5 3.60 -5.89 -12.90
N ILE A 6 3.41 -4.59 -12.70
CA ILE A 6 4.51 -3.62 -12.67
C ILE A 6 5.13 -3.60 -11.28
N VAL A 7 6.39 -3.99 -11.18
CA VAL A 7 7.20 -3.89 -9.96
C VAL A 7 8.00 -2.59 -9.98
N ARG A 8 8.01 -1.87 -8.86
CA ARG A 8 8.84 -0.67 -8.65
C ARG A 8 9.63 -0.82 -7.37
N ARG A 9 10.90 -0.42 -7.43
CA ARG A 9 11.74 -0.30 -6.24
C ARG A 9 11.25 0.89 -5.41
N ILE A 10 11.34 0.73 -4.10
CA ILE A 10 11.10 1.79 -3.13
C ILE A 10 12.37 2.64 -3.06
N ASP A 11 12.22 3.95 -2.90
CA ASP A 11 13.37 4.82 -2.65
C ASP A 11 13.78 4.85 -1.16
N ASP A 12 14.86 5.56 -0.84
CA ASP A 12 15.40 5.61 0.53
C ASP A 12 14.45 6.25 1.55
N LEU A 13 13.42 6.97 1.09
CA LEU A 13 12.41 7.60 1.94
C LEU A 13 11.12 6.78 2.05
N GLY A 14 11.04 5.63 1.37
CA GLY A 14 9.84 4.79 1.39
C GLY A 14 8.79 5.13 0.34
N ARG A 15 9.09 6.02 -0.63
CA ARG A 15 8.13 6.41 -1.68
C ARG A 15 8.09 5.38 -2.81
N VAL A 16 6.89 5.20 -3.37
CA VAL A 16 6.65 4.38 -4.57
C VAL A 16 6.18 5.27 -5.70
N VAL A 17 6.77 5.08 -6.88
CA VAL A 17 6.38 5.81 -8.08
C VAL A 17 5.22 5.10 -8.77
N ILE A 18 4.09 5.79 -8.95
CA ILE A 18 2.96 5.30 -9.74
C ILE A 18 3.32 5.39 -11.24
N PRO A 19 3.27 4.26 -11.99
CA PRO A 19 3.53 4.25 -13.43
C PRO A 19 2.67 5.24 -14.22
N LYS A 20 3.23 5.82 -15.28
CA LYS A 20 2.56 6.87 -16.07
C LYS A 20 1.24 6.43 -16.67
N GLU A 21 1.11 5.16 -17.06
CA GLU A 21 -0.12 4.57 -17.60
C GLU A 21 -1.25 4.64 -16.59
N ILE A 22 -1.02 4.19 -15.35
CA ILE A 22 -2.00 4.25 -14.27
C ILE A 22 -2.39 5.70 -13.99
N ARG A 23 -1.40 6.62 -13.93
CA ARG A 23 -1.67 8.05 -13.77
C ARG A 23 -2.56 8.62 -14.88
N ARG A 24 -2.34 8.22 -16.15
CA ARG A 24 -3.15 8.65 -17.29
C ARG A 24 -4.57 8.06 -17.24
N THR A 25 -4.69 6.77 -17.00
CA THR A 25 -5.99 6.07 -16.95
C THR A 25 -6.86 6.57 -15.79
N MET A 26 -6.25 6.79 -14.61
CA MET A 26 -6.96 7.26 -13.41
C MET A 26 -7.02 8.80 -13.31
N ARG A 27 -6.45 9.52 -14.28
CA ARG A 27 -6.40 11.00 -14.34
C ARG A 27 -5.76 11.66 -13.11
N ILE A 28 -4.76 11.00 -12.51
CA ILE A 28 -4.03 11.50 -11.33
C ILE A 28 -3.01 12.56 -11.76
N ARG A 29 -3.18 13.78 -11.27
CA ARG A 29 -2.33 14.94 -11.50
C ARG A 29 -1.32 15.10 -10.36
N GLU A 30 -0.36 15.99 -10.56
CA GLU A 30 0.58 16.35 -9.51
C GLU A 30 -0.11 17.16 -8.43
N GLY A 31 0.17 16.85 -7.16
CA GLY A 31 -0.51 17.45 -5.99
C GLY A 31 -1.82 16.78 -5.59
N ASP A 32 -2.35 15.82 -6.36
CA ASP A 32 -3.59 15.12 -6.00
C ASP A 32 -3.39 14.27 -4.73
N PRO A 33 -4.25 14.43 -3.71
CA PRO A 33 -4.16 13.64 -2.48
C PRO A 33 -4.46 12.17 -2.79
N SER A 34 -3.62 11.28 -2.29
CA SER A 34 -3.77 9.82 -2.44
C SER A 34 -3.95 9.17 -1.07
N GLN A 35 -4.95 8.29 -0.95
CA GLN A 35 -5.15 7.51 0.27
C GLN A 35 -4.34 6.22 0.21
N MET A 36 -3.55 5.96 1.24
CA MET A 36 -2.88 4.67 1.45
C MET A 36 -3.54 3.98 2.65
N THR A 37 -4.07 2.78 2.43
CA THR A 37 -4.63 1.94 3.50
C THR A 37 -4.36 0.48 3.21
N LEU A 38 -4.34 -0.32 4.26
CA LEU A 38 -4.22 -1.77 4.16
C LEU A 38 -5.54 -2.38 3.70
N ALA A 39 -5.46 -3.53 3.04
CA ALA A 39 -6.64 -4.34 2.77
C ALA A 39 -7.33 -4.74 4.09
N PRO A 40 -8.67 -4.94 4.09
CA PRO A 40 -9.40 -5.26 5.32
C PRO A 40 -8.81 -6.44 6.10
N TRP A 41 -8.44 -7.52 5.39
CA TRP A 41 -7.84 -8.69 6.02
C TRP A 41 -6.46 -8.39 6.60
N GLN A 42 -5.64 -7.54 5.96
CA GLN A 42 -4.33 -7.15 6.48
C GLN A 42 -4.47 -6.39 7.79
N ARG A 43 -5.46 -5.50 7.89
CA ARG A 43 -5.76 -4.78 9.14
C ARG A 43 -6.12 -5.77 10.25
N PHE A 44 -6.97 -6.76 9.96
CA PHE A 44 -7.32 -7.81 10.90
C PHE A 44 -6.09 -8.62 11.33
N SER A 45 -5.29 -9.11 10.38
CA SER A 45 -4.10 -9.91 10.68
C SER A 45 -3.10 -9.14 11.53
N PHE A 46 -2.82 -7.87 11.22
CA PHE A 46 -1.92 -7.06 12.05
C PHE A 46 -2.49 -6.77 13.44
N ALA A 47 -3.81 -6.56 13.57
CA ALA A 47 -4.44 -6.40 14.88
C ALA A 47 -4.35 -7.68 15.72
N MET A 48 -4.52 -8.85 15.12
CA MET A 48 -4.34 -10.14 15.79
C MET A 48 -2.89 -10.37 16.19
N LEU A 49 -1.92 -10.01 15.34
CA LEU A 49 -0.50 -10.09 15.66
C LEU A 49 -0.13 -9.15 16.81
N ASP A 50 -0.67 -7.94 16.84
CA ASP A 50 -0.45 -7.00 17.94
C ASP A 50 -1.08 -7.53 19.25
N LEU A 51 -2.27 -8.11 19.18
CA LEU A 51 -2.91 -8.75 20.32
C LEU A 51 -2.08 -9.92 20.86
N ALA A 52 -1.58 -10.80 19.98
CA ALA A 52 -0.74 -11.92 20.35
C ALA A 52 0.53 -11.45 21.09
N LYS A 53 1.20 -10.41 20.55
CA LYS A 53 2.37 -9.79 21.20
C LYS A 53 2.05 -9.25 22.59
N ARG A 54 0.89 -8.60 22.77
CA ARG A 54 0.45 -8.08 24.08
C ARG A 54 0.17 -9.19 25.09
N GLN A 55 -0.31 -10.34 24.63
CA GLN A 55 -0.57 -11.52 25.47
C GLN A 55 0.68 -12.37 25.72
N GLY A 56 1.85 -11.98 25.20
CA GLY A 56 3.11 -12.71 25.36
C GLY A 56 3.17 -14.00 24.54
N TRP A 57 2.35 -14.12 23.50
CA TRP A 57 2.39 -15.25 22.57
C TRP A 57 3.49 -14.98 21.56
N ASN A 58 4.69 -15.52 21.83
CA ASN A 58 5.83 -15.51 20.91
C ASN A 58 5.70 -16.62 19.85
#